data_AF-A0A961GUE3-F1
#
_entry.id   AF-A0A961GUE3-F1
#
_cell.length_a   1.000
_cell.length_b   1.000
_cell.length_c   1.000
_cell.angle_alpha   90.00
_cell.angle_beta   90.00
_cell.angle_gamma   90.00
#
_symmetry.space_group_name_H-M   'P 1'
#
loop_
_entity.id
_entity.type
_entity.pdbx_description
1 polymer ?
#
loop_
_entity_poly.entity_id
_entity_poly.type
_entity_poly.pdbx_seq_one_letter_code
_entity_poly.pdbx_strand_id
1 'polypeptide(L)'
;MLVERRLRRVGRRIAALREELRVAEEQAHHFAEVSDDTRIRSLVSETPLADQEHREAARTTTAMERHRNDLRDQISRLEAEQDDLLDRLSARDRGR
;
A
#
# COMPACT_ATOMS: atom_id res chain seq x y z
N MET A 1 -11.70 -21.37 -19.24
CA MET A 1 -12.99 -20.72 -19.53
C MET A 1 -12.91 -19.25 -19.09
N LEU A 2 -14.01 -18.49 -19.05
CA LEU A 2 -13.98 -17.05 -18.73
C LEU A 2 -13.61 -16.76 -17.27
N VAL A 3 -14.00 -17.65 -16.34
CA VAL A 3 -13.70 -17.55 -14.89
C VAL A 3 -12.21 -17.69 -14.63
N GLU A 4 -11.54 -18.68 -15.20
CA GLU A 4 -10.10 -18.93 -15.00
C GLU A 4 -9.25 -17.82 -15.64
N ARG A 5 -9.70 -17.23 -16.76
CA ARG A 5 -9.06 -16.05 -17.35
C ARG A 5 -9.17 -14.84 -16.42
N ARG A 6 -10.32 -14.64 -15.77
CA ARG A 6 -10.52 -13.57 -14.79
C ARG A 6 -9.68 -13.81 -13.54
N LEU A 7 -9.66 -15.03 -13.01
CA LEU A 7 -8.84 -15.42 -11.86
C LEU A 7 -7.35 -15.12 -12.08
N ARG A 8 -6.81 -15.46 -13.26
CA ARG A 8 -5.42 -15.14 -13.63
C ARG A 8 -5.18 -13.63 -13.67
N ARG A 9 -6.15 -12.85 -14.12
CA ARG A 9 -6.04 -11.37 -14.17
C ARG A 9 -6.04 -10.78 -12.76
N VAL A 10 -6.97 -11.20 -11.91
CA VAL A 10 -7.06 -10.77 -10.50
C VAL A 10 -5.77 -11.13 -9.77
N GLY A 11 -5.27 -12.37 -9.90
CA GLY A 11 -4.02 -12.79 -9.26
C GLY A 11 -2.80 -11.97 -9.68
N ARG A 12 -2.68 -11.62 -10.97
CA ARG A 12 -1.61 -10.71 -11.44
C ARG A 12 -1.73 -9.32 -10.85
N ARG A 13 -2.96 -8.80 -10.72
CA ARG A 13 -3.20 -7.48 -10.14
C ARG A 13 -2.86 -7.45 -8.65
N ILE A 14 -3.25 -8.49 -7.90
CA ILE A 14 -2.87 -8.65 -6.48
C ILE A 14 -1.34 -8.68 -6.34
N ALA A 15 -0.64 -9.48 -7.16
CA ALA A 15 0.81 -9.55 -7.11
C ALA A 15 1.48 -8.18 -7.37
N ALA A 16 1.00 -7.44 -8.36
CA ALA A 16 1.52 -6.10 -8.65
C ALA A 16 1.27 -5.12 -7.49
N LEU A 17 0.06 -5.11 -6.91
CA LEU A 17 -0.27 -4.23 -5.79
C LEU A 17 0.50 -4.57 -4.52
N ARG A 18 0.79 -5.86 -4.28
CA ARG A 18 1.62 -6.29 -3.14
C ARG A 18 3.06 -5.82 -3.29
N GLU A 19 3.62 -5.84 -4.50
CA GLU A 19 4.95 -5.27 -4.74
C GLU A 19 4.96 -3.76 -4.57
N GLU A 20 3.93 -3.07 -5.08
CA GLU A 20 3.75 -1.62 -4.86
C GLU A 20 3.64 -1.27 -3.37
N LEU A 21 2.87 -2.06 -2.60
CA LEU A 21 2.75 -1.90 -1.15
C LEU A 21 4.10 -2.11 -0.45
N ARG A 22 4.87 -3.13 -0.85
CA ARG A 22 6.20 -3.39 -0.30
C ARG A 22 7.13 -2.19 -0.49
N VAL A 23 7.14 -1.61 -1.69
CA VAL A 23 7.93 -0.41 -2.00
C VAL A 23 7.44 0.79 -1.19
N ALA A 24 6.13 1.01 -1.09
CA ALA A 24 5.57 2.10 -0.29
C ALA A 24 5.88 1.96 1.21
N GLU A 25 5.93 0.73 1.73
CA GLU A 25 6.34 0.43 3.11
C GLU A 25 7.82 0.72 3.35
N GLU A 26 8.69 0.34 2.41
CA GLU A 26 10.13 0.63 2.44
C GLU A 26 10.39 2.13 2.43
N GLN A 27 9.73 2.86 1.52
CA GLN A 27 9.83 4.32 1.49
C GLN A 27 9.34 4.94 2.80
N ALA A 28 8.22 4.46 3.36
CA ALA A 28 7.66 5.02 4.59
C ALA A 28 8.61 4.84 5.77
N HIS A 29 9.29 3.70 5.83
CA HIS A 29 10.31 3.46 6.83
C HIS A 29 11.49 4.43 6.69
N HIS A 30 11.99 4.62 5.46
CA HIS A 30 13.07 5.56 5.19
C HIS A 30 12.73 7.00 5.58
N PHE A 31 11.53 7.48 5.22
CA PHE A 31 11.11 8.84 5.59
C PHE A 31 10.88 9.02 7.09
N ALA A 32 10.47 7.97 7.82
CA ALA A 32 10.36 8.03 9.27
C ALA A 32 11.73 8.26 9.93
N GLU A 33 12.77 7.55 9.48
CA GLU A 33 14.14 7.73 9.96
C GLU A 33 14.66 9.15 9.69
N VAL A 34 14.41 9.68 8.49
CA VAL A 34 14.79 11.06 8.12
C VAL A 34 14.02 12.09 8.95
N SER A 35 12.72 11.90 9.16
CA SER A 35 11.89 12.81 9.95
C SER A 35 12.35 12.89 11.41
N ASP A 36 12.77 11.78 12.02
CA ASP A 36 13.29 11.78 13.39
C ASP A 36 14.62 12.56 13.50
N ASP A 37 15.53 12.42 12.53
CA ASP A 37 16.77 13.22 12.48
C ASP A 37 16.48 14.72 12.30
N THR A 38 15.53 15.06 11.43
CA THR A 38 15.12 16.45 11.17
C THR A 38 14.44 17.08 12.39
N ARG A 39 13.62 16.31 13.11
CA ARG A 39 12.98 16.74 14.36
C ARG A 39 14.02 17.08 15.43
N ILE A 40 15.07 16.28 15.57
CA ILE A 40 16.18 16.56 16.51
C ILE A 40 16.85 17.89 16.15
N ARG A 41 17.12 18.16 14.86
CA ARG A 41 17.74 19.42 14.42
C ARG A 41 16.83 20.64 14.61
N SER A 42 15.52 20.49 14.37
CA SER A 42 14.52 21.53 14.61
C SER A 42 14.49 21.97 16.08
N LEU A 43 14.49 21.02 17.01
CA LEU A 43 14.51 21.31 18.45
C LEU A 43 15.82 21.98 18.91
N VAL A 44 16.93 21.71 18.23
CA VAL A 44 18.25 22.27 18.59
C VAL A 44 18.48 23.66 18.00
N SER A 45 17.90 23.96 16.84
CA SER A 45 18.29 25.13 16.04
C SER A 45 17.34 26.33 16.17
N GLU A 46 16.09 26.15 16.63
CA GLU A 46 15.04 27.20 16.72
C GLU A 46 14.93 28.09 15.46
N THR A 47 15.26 27.56 14.28
CA THR A 47 15.23 28.35 13.03
C THR A 47 13.93 28.14 12.27
N PRO A 48 13.39 29.20 11.62
CA PRO A 48 12.21 29.09 10.75
C PRO A 48 12.33 28.06 9.63
N LEU A 49 13.56 27.80 9.16
CA LEU A 49 13.85 26.81 8.12
C LEU A 49 13.58 25.38 8.60
N ALA A 50 14.05 25.02 9.79
CA ALA A 50 13.85 23.68 10.35
C ALA A 50 12.36 23.39 10.63
N ASP A 51 11.59 24.43 10.95
CA ASP A 51 10.13 24.37 11.16
C ASP A 51 9.35 24.16 9.86
N GLN A 52 9.88 24.63 8.73
CA GLN A 52 9.33 24.35 7.41
C GLN A 52 9.62 22.89 6.99
N GLU A 53 10.87 22.45 7.12
CA GLU A 53 11.28 21.07 6.80
C GLU A 53 10.46 20.04 7.58
N HIS A 54 10.22 20.29 8.87
CA HIS A 54 9.36 19.43 9.69
C HIS A 54 7.92 19.32 9.15
N ARG A 55 7.32 20.43 8.72
CA ARG A 55 5.95 20.44 8.18
C ARG A 55 5.87 19.72 6.83
N GLU A 56 6.89 19.83 5.99
CA GLU A 56 6.97 19.11 4.72
C GLU A 56 7.15 17.60 4.93
N ALA A 57 8.00 17.20 5.87
CA ALA A 57 8.14 15.80 6.27
C ALA A 57 6.82 15.22 6.80
N ALA A 58 6.12 15.94 7.68
CA ALA A 58 4.83 15.50 8.24
C ALA A 58 3.74 15.30 7.17
N ARG A 59 3.67 16.20 6.17
CA ARG A 59 2.74 16.07 5.04
C ARG A 59 3.06 14.85 4.18
N THR A 60 4.34 14.61 3.92
CA THR A 60 4.82 13.46 3.15
C THR A 60 4.46 12.16 3.83
N THR A 61 4.72 12.03 5.13
CA THR A 61 4.33 10.86 5.94
C THR A 61 2.83 10.59 5.87
N THR A 62 2.00 11.62 6.05
CA THR A 62 0.54 11.49 5.98
C THR A 62 0.08 11.00 4.59
N ALA A 63 0.68 11.52 3.51
CA ALA A 63 0.35 11.10 2.16
C ALA A 63 0.71 9.63 1.90
N MET A 64 1.85 9.18 2.42
CA MET A 64 2.31 7.80 2.29
C MET A 64 1.46 6.81 3.09
N GLU A 65 1.03 7.19 4.29
CA GLU A 65 0.09 6.37 5.08
C GLU A 65 -1.23 6.16 4.34
N ARG A 66 -1.79 7.24 3.76
CA ARG A 66 -3.00 7.14 2.92
C ARG A 66 -2.79 6.21 1.74
N HIS A 67 -1.69 6.38 1.00
CA HIS A 67 -1.38 5.52 -0.14
C HIS A 67 -1.26 4.03 0.26
N ARG A 68 -0.58 3.72 1.37
CA ARG A 68 -0.49 2.35 1.89
C ARG A 68 -1.85 1.76 2.24
N ASN A 69 -2.72 2.55 2.86
CA ASN A 69 -4.07 2.12 3.18
C ASN A 69 -4.90 1.87 1.91
N ASP A 70 -4.81 2.76 0.92
CA ASP A 70 -5.49 2.59 -0.37
C ASP A 70 -5.02 1.31 -1.10
N LEU A 71 -3.73 0.98 -1.03
CA LEU A 71 -3.19 -0.26 -1.60
C LEU A 71 -3.72 -1.50 -0.87
N ARG A 72 -3.73 -1.48 0.47
CA ARG A 72 -4.29 -2.57 1.29
C ARG A 72 -5.76 -2.81 0.99
N ASP A 73 -6.55 -1.75 0.94
CA ASP A 73 -7.97 -1.82 0.62
C ASP A 73 -8.22 -2.41 -0.77
N GLN A 74 -7.42 -2.01 -1.77
CA GLN A 74 -7.51 -2.57 -3.12
C GLN A 74 -7.14 -4.05 -3.16
N ILE A 75 -6.10 -4.45 -2.43
CA ILE A 75 -5.70 -5.87 -2.31
C ILE A 75 -6.84 -6.68 -1.69
N SER A 76 -7.38 -6.26 -0.55
CA SER A 76 -8.46 -6.98 0.14
C SER A 76 -9.72 -7.11 -0.73
N ARG A 77 -10.08 -6.08 -1.50
CA ARG A 77 -11.21 -6.16 -2.46
C ARG A 77 -10.96 -7.19 -3.56
N LEU A 78 -9.74 -7.26 -4.09
CA LEU A 78 -9.38 -8.22 -5.13
C LEU A 78 -9.27 -9.65 -4.60
N GLU A 79 -8.83 -9.82 -3.36
CA GLU A 79 -8.82 -11.12 -2.68
C GLU A 79 -10.25 -11.64 -2.50
N ALA A 80 -11.19 -10.80 -2.03
CA ALA A 80 -12.60 -11.16 -1.97
C ALA A 80 -13.17 -11.51 -3.36
N GLU A 81 -12.82 -10.78 -4.42
CA GLU A 81 -13.21 -11.14 -5.78
C GLU A 81 -12.60 -12.48 -6.23
N GLN A 82 -11.36 -12.76 -5.85
CA GLN A 82 -10.70 -14.03 -6.16
C GLN A 82 -11.44 -15.20 -5.51
N ASP A 83 -11.78 -15.09 -4.22
CA ASP A 83 -12.51 -16.10 -3.47
C ASP A 83 -13.87 -16.40 -4.11
N ASP A 84 -14.64 -15.35 -4.44
CA ASP A 84 -15.91 -15.45 -5.18
C ASP A 84 -15.77 -16.22 -6.51
N LEU A 85 -14.66 -16.00 -7.23
CA LEU A 85 -14.40 -16.67 -8.51
C LEU A 85 -13.98 -18.13 -8.31
N LEU A 86 -13.24 -18.44 -7.26
CA LEU A 86 -12.86 -19.80 -6.89
C LEU A 86 -14.10 -20.62 -6.50
N ASP A 87 -14.99 -20.05 -5.69
CA ASP A 87 -16.24 -20.70 -5.29
C ASP A 87 -17.10 -21.08 -6.50
N ARG A 88 -17.24 -20.15 -7.47
CA ARG A 88 -17.97 -20.41 -8.72
C ARG A 88 -17.32 -21.52 -9.56
N LEU A 89 -16.00 -21.57 -9.59
CA LEU A 89 -15.27 -22.62 -10.31
C LEU A 89 -15.49 -23.99 -9.63
N SER A 90 -15.34 -24.06 -8.31
CA SER A 90 -15.56 -25.27 -7.53
C SER A 90 -17.02 -25.75 -7.54
N ALA A 91 -17.99 -24.84 -7.64
CA ALA A 91 -19.39 -25.20 -7.81
C ALA A 91 -19.66 -25.81 -9.19
N ARG A 92 -19.03 -25.27 -10.24
CA ARG A 92 -19.13 -25.80 -11.61
C ARG A 92 -18.51 -27.19 -11.72
N ASP A 93 -17.34 -27.39 -11.14
CA ASP A 93 -16.63 -28.68 -11.22
C ASP A 93 -17.36 -29.80 -10.47
N ARG A 94 -18.08 -29.48 -9.38
CA ARG A 94 -18.92 -30.44 -8.64
C ARG A 94 -20.21 -30.84 -9.37
N GLY A 95 -20.68 -30.02 -10.31
CA GLY A 95 -21.88 -30.28 -11.10
C GLY A 95 -21.63 -31.07 -12.39
N ARG A 96 -20.39 -31.50 -12.63
CA ARG A 96 -19.93 -32.20 -13.84
C ARG A 96 -19.56 -33.64 -13.53
#